data_AF-F0TAP3-F1
#
_entry.id   AF-F0TAP3-F1
#
_cell.length_a   1.000
_cell.length_b   1.000
_cell.length_c   1.000
_cell.angle_alpha   90.00
_cell.angle_beta   90.00
_cell.angle_gamma   90.00
#
_symmetry.space_group_name_H-M   'P 1'
#
loop_
_entity.id
_entity.type
_entity.pdbx_description
1 polymer ?
#
loop_
_entity_poly.entity_id
_entity_poly.type
_entity_poly.pdbx_seq_one_letter_code
_entity_poly.pdbx_strand_id
1 'polypeptide(L)'
;MTNEKILVVEDEELIGQDIKFLLEDLGYEVPDLVPSGEEAIQKAMETNADLVLMDIMLEGDMDGIEAANRINNQYGIPVIYLTAYRNEEIFNRAKLSEPYAYIVKPFEERELKTNVEIVLNRHKAEQERIKLTELTAKNEILKRSLNEQETLLREIHHRVNNNMQIISSMLSLQSTQVKDPSDLLLFKDSQNRVKSMAKVHERLYQSYDLSTIKFADYCKSLLTDLFSSHRAPPSVRLKLDIDNVPFNMETAIPCGLLINELVSNSLKYAFPDKNGEIAVSLKHYNQNQYLLTISDNGIGIPDDIDFENGPSLGFRLVHNLTNQLEGEIELFKNGGTTFKLLFMELVYETRSGIKDTITTAYRSRELRETAERILNNRIDDIETIPQDYHELLQDLQVHQIEVEMQKEELKTSKREILESRKKYLDLYNSSPVGYLSLGKDCIIKEINDTGASMLGISLGGLINTSFLSFLRSDSRLIFENYNDKAIRTWKKQKYRMALLRAEGNEFDAYVEVTPIINSDGTFKEFQMTLIDFSRF
;
A
#
# COMPACT_ATOMS: atom_id res chain seq x y z
N MET A 1 -14.62 5.99 -46.02
CA MET A 1 -16.09 6.11 -46.08
C MET A 1 -16.51 6.29 -44.64
N THR A 2 -17.16 7.40 -44.35
CA THR A 2 -17.83 7.65 -43.06
C THR A 2 -18.89 6.56 -42.87
N ASN A 3 -19.03 6.02 -41.66
CA ASN A 3 -19.97 4.93 -41.35
C ASN A 3 -21.06 5.41 -40.37
N GLU A 4 -21.19 6.72 -40.23
CA GLU A 4 -22.18 7.37 -39.38
C GLU A 4 -23.59 7.21 -39.94
N LYS A 5 -24.52 6.87 -39.04
CA LYS A 5 -25.92 6.60 -39.34
C LYS A 5 -26.77 7.82 -39.11
N ILE A 6 -27.41 8.32 -40.17
CA ILE A 6 -28.25 9.51 -40.12
C ILE A 6 -29.71 9.08 -40.33
N LEU A 7 -30.52 9.22 -39.29
CA LEU A 7 -31.97 9.03 -39.40
C LEU A 7 -32.58 10.27 -40.05
N VAL A 8 -33.33 10.08 -41.13
CA VAL A 8 -34.06 11.17 -41.80
C VAL A 8 -35.54 11.08 -41.43
N VAL A 9 -36.09 12.20 -40.95
CA VAL A 9 -37.49 12.35 -40.56
C VAL A 9 -38.13 13.44 -41.41
N GLU A 10 -39.00 13.04 -42.33
CA GLU A 10 -39.65 13.91 -43.31
C GLU A 10 -40.98 13.27 -43.72
N ASP A 11 -42.07 14.03 -43.65
CA ASP A 11 -43.43 13.59 -44.00
C ASP A 11 -43.65 13.50 -45.52
N GLU A 12 -42.98 14.36 -46.30
CA GLU A 12 -43.00 14.33 -47.76
C GLU A 12 -42.00 13.28 -48.33
N GLU A 13 -42.52 12.14 -48.78
CA GLU A 13 -41.71 11.01 -49.28
C GLU A 13 -40.70 11.38 -50.38
N LEU A 14 -41.07 12.25 -51.33
CA LEU A 14 -40.17 12.69 -52.39
C LEU A 14 -38.98 13.49 -51.85
N ILE A 15 -39.24 14.42 -50.92
CA ILE A 15 -38.20 15.22 -50.28
C ILE A 15 -37.31 14.30 -49.43
N GLY A 16 -37.91 13.39 -48.66
CA GLY A 16 -37.18 12.43 -47.84
C GLY A 16 -36.24 11.53 -48.64
N GLN A 17 -36.67 11.06 -49.82
CA GLN A 17 -35.82 10.29 -50.73
C GLN A 17 -34.69 11.13 -51.32
N ASP A 18 -34.95 12.38 -51.72
CA ASP A 18 -33.91 13.28 -52.22
C ASP A 18 -32.82 13.53 -51.17
N ILE A 19 -33.23 13.76 -49.91
CA ILE A 19 -32.29 13.93 -48.78
C ILE A 19 -31.48 12.66 -48.55
N LYS A 20 -32.15 11.50 -48.57
CA LYS A 20 -31.48 10.20 -48.43
C LYS A 20 -30.41 10.00 -49.50
N PHE A 21 -30.74 10.25 -50.77
CA PHE A 21 -29.76 10.14 -51.86
C PHE A 21 -28.57 11.10 -51.69
N LEU A 22 -28.82 12.34 -51.27
CA LEU A 22 -27.74 13.31 -51.01
C LEU A 22 -26.82 12.82 -49.89
N LEU A 23 -27.37 12.29 -48.79
CA LEU A 23 -26.57 11.77 -47.68
C LEU A 23 -25.77 10.52 -48.06
N GLU A 24 -26.39 9.60 -48.81
CA GLU A 24 -25.71 8.39 -49.30
C GLU A 24 -24.58 8.72 -50.29
N ASP A 25 -24.76 9.70 -51.18
CA ASP A 25 -23.71 10.17 -52.10
C ASP A 25 -22.55 10.86 -51.36
N LEU A 26 -22.88 11.57 -50.27
CA LEU A 26 -21.90 12.13 -49.34
C LEU A 26 -21.19 11.06 -48.50
N GLY A 27 -21.64 9.81 -48.55
CA GLY A 27 -21.02 8.66 -47.90
C GLY A 27 -21.51 8.40 -46.47
N TYR A 28 -22.72 8.81 -46.11
CA TYR A 28 -23.38 8.47 -44.84
C TYR A 28 -24.34 7.28 -45.02
N GLU A 29 -24.60 6.54 -43.94
CA GLU A 29 -25.62 5.49 -43.94
C GLU A 29 -26.97 6.08 -43.52
N VAL A 30 -28.03 5.87 -44.30
CA VAL A 30 -29.39 6.26 -43.95
C VAL A 30 -30.21 5.00 -43.64
N PRO A 31 -30.23 4.55 -42.37
CA PRO A 31 -30.79 3.25 -42.01
C PRO A 31 -32.32 3.18 -42.15
N ASP A 32 -33.01 4.30 -42.00
CA ASP A 32 -34.45 4.41 -42.17
C ASP A 32 -34.84 5.84 -42.59
N LEU A 33 -35.99 5.95 -43.26
CA LEU A 33 -36.67 7.21 -43.56
C LEU A 33 -38.06 7.12 -42.94
N VAL A 34 -38.39 8.00 -42.01
CA VAL A 34 -39.65 7.95 -41.24
C VAL A 34 -40.48 9.23 -41.43
N PRO A 35 -41.82 9.13 -41.51
CA PRO A 35 -42.68 10.28 -41.76
C PRO A 35 -43.20 10.99 -40.50
N SER A 36 -43.04 10.41 -39.30
CA SER A 36 -43.63 10.94 -38.06
C SER A 36 -42.64 11.03 -36.89
N GLY A 37 -42.94 11.93 -35.95
CA GLY A 37 -42.13 12.16 -34.76
C GLY A 37 -42.13 10.97 -33.80
N GLU A 38 -43.26 10.26 -33.68
CA GLU A 38 -43.39 9.04 -32.88
C GLU A 38 -42.51 7.91 -33.41
N GLU A 39 -42.52 7.68 -34.73
CA GLU A 39 -41.66 6.68 -35.36
C GLU A 39 -40.18 7.08 -35.25
N ALA A 40 -39.86 8.37 -35.35
CA ALA A 40 -38.50 8.87 -35.19
C ALA A 40 -37.90 8.51 -33.81
N ILE A 41 -38.66 8.65 -32.73
CA ILE A 41 -38.19 8.29 -31.38
C ILE A 41 -37.89 6.79 -31.26
N GLN A 42 -38.74 5.96 -31.86
CA GLN A 42 -38.55 4.51 -31.84
C GLN A 42 -37.34 4.10 -32.70
N LYS A 43 -37.27 4.62 -33.92
CA LYS A 43 -36.23 4.28 -34.90
C LYS A 43 -34.86 4.83 -34.56
N ALA A 44 -34.77 5.96 -33.87
CA ALA A 44 -33.49 6.53 -33.43
C ALA A 44 -32.68 5.54 -32.56
N MET A 45 -33.36 4.82 -31.66
CA MET A 45 -32.72 3.79 -30.83
C MET A 45 -32.50 2.48 -31.58
N GLU A 46 -33.50 1.99 -32.33
CA GLU A 46 -33.40 0.71 -33.06
C GLU A 46 -32.25 0.69 -34.06
N THR A 47 -32.02 1.82 -34.72
CA THR A 47 -30.99 1.95 -35.76
C THR A 47 -29.60 2.33 -35.20
N ASN A 48 -29.53 2.73 -33.92
CA ASN A 48 -28.38 3.40 -33.31
C ASN A 48 -27.91 4.60 -34.15
N ALA A 49 -28.81 5.56 -34.38
CA ALA A 49 -28.50 6.75 -35.17
C ALA A 49 -27.47 7.65 -34.46
N ASP A 50 -26.49 8.14 -35.22
CA ASP A 50 -25.47 9.10 -34.76
C ASP A 50 -25.96 10.56 -34.88
N LEU A 51 -26.93 10.80 -35.75
CA LEU A 51 -27.54 12.10 -36.02
C LEU A 51 -28.98 11.91 -36.52
N VAL A 52 -29.86 12.86 -36.20
CA VAL A 52 -31.20 12.94 -36.79
C VAL A 52 -31.35 14.22 -37.60
N LEU A 53 -31.75 14.10 -38.87
CA LEU A 53 -32.30 15.21 -39.64
C LEU A 53 -33.82 15.21 -39.44
N MET A 54 -34.34 16.29 -38.87
CA MET A 54 -35.72 16.37 -38.41
C MET A 54 -36.44 17.51 -39.10
N ASP A 55 -37.45 17.23 -39.93
CA ASP A 55 -38.39 18.29 -40.28
C ASP A 55 -39.12 18.77 -39.02
N ILE A 56 -39.17 20.08 -38.86
CA ILE A 56 -39.92 20.73 -37.78
C ILE A 56 -41.43 20.54 -37.98
N MET A 57 -41.90 20.50 -39.22
CA MET A 57 -43.32 20.28 -39.55
C MET A 57 -43.51 18.82 -39.95
N LEU A 58 -44.18 18.06 -39.11
CA LEU A 58 -44.53 16.65 -39.37
C LEU A 58 -46.04 16.49 -39.25
N GLU A 59 -46.62 15.60 -40.05
CA GLU A 59 -48.01 15.17 -39.88
C GLU A 59 -48.17 14.26 -38.65
N GLY A 60 -49.08 14.59 -37.74
CA GLY A 60 -49.35 13.79 -36.54
C GLY A 60 -49.74 14.61 -35.32
N ASP A 61 -49.82 13.94 -34.17
CA ASP A 61 -50.08 14.58 -32.86
C ASP A 61 -48.79 15.20 -32.27
N MET A 62 -47.61 14.72 -32.67
CA MET A 62 -46.30 15.21 -32.24
C MET A 62 -45.56 15.91 -33.38
N ASP A 63 -45.10 17.14 -33.13
CA ASP A 63 -44.26 17.88 -34.08
C ASP A 63 -42.77 17.52 -33.96
N GLY A 64 -41.98 17.88 -34.97
CA GLY A 64 -40.56 17.55 -35.02
C GLY A 64 -39.71 18.18 -33.91
N ILE A 65 -40.14 19.31 -33.34
CA ILE A 65 -39.44 19.95 -32.21
C ILE A 65 -39.64 19.13 -30.93
N GLU A 66 -40.86 18.65 -30.69
CA GLU A 66 -41.14 17.77 -29.56
C GLU A 66 -40.41 16.43 -29.70
N ALA A 67 -40.42 15.82 -30.89
CA ALA A 67 -39.70 14.60 -31.17
C ALA A 67 -38.18 14.75 -30.94
N ALA A 68 -37.59 15.83 -31.47
CA ALA A 68 -36.17 16.12 -31.30
C ALA A 68 -35.76 16.31 -29.84
N ASN A 69 -36.57 17.03 -29.05
CA ASN A 69 -36.31 17.20 -27.62
C ASN A 69 -36.32 15.85 -26.88
N ARG A 70 -37.23 14.94 -27.22
CA ARG A 70 -37.28 13.61 -26.61
C ARG A 70 -36.07 12.78 -27.00
N ILE A 71 -35.69 12.78 -28.27
CA ILE A 71 -34.53 12.03 -28.79
C ILE A 71 -33.24 12.50 -28.11
N ASN A 72 -33.01 13.83 -28.05
CA ASN A 72 -31.82 14.38 -27.43
C ASN A 72 -31.77 14.10 -25.92
N ASN A 73 -32.87 14.30 -25.18
CA ASN A 73 -32.88 14.08 -23.74
C ASN A 73 -32.79 12.59 -23.34
N GLN A 74 -33.39 11.70 -24.13
CA GLN A 74 -33.48 10.29 -23.77
C GLN A 74 -32.28 9.47 -24.28
N TYR A 75 -31.77 9.78 -25.46
CA TYR A 75 -30.72 9.01 -26.12
C TYR A 75 -29.43 9.80 -26.31
N GLY A 76 -29.44 11.11 -26.07
CA GLY A 76 -28.27 11.97 -26.30
C GLY A 76 -27.93 12.19 -27.76
N ILE A 77 -28.81 11.81 -28.71
CA ILE A 77 -28.51 11.89 -30.14
C ILE A 77 -28.69 13.35 -30.61
N PRO A 78 -27.70 13.94 -31.31
CA PRO A 78 -27.81 15.30 -31.83
C PRO A 78 -28.84 15.37 -32.96
N VAL A 79 -29.55 16.50 -33.03
CA VAL A 79 -30.60 16.75 -34.03
C VAL A 79 -30.32 18.02 -34.82
N ILE A 80 -30.47 17.95 -36.14
CA ILE A 80 -30.49 19.10 -37.05
C ILE A 80 -31.92 19.30 -37.52
N TYR A 81 -32.42 20.52 -37.40
CA TYR A 81 -33.74 20.84 -37.91
C TYR A 81 -33.72 21.21 -39.39
N LEU A 82 -34.66 20.64 -40.15
CA LEU A 82 -35.01 21.06 -41.50
C LEU A 82 -36.19 22.03 -41.39
N THR A 83 -36.08 23.20 -42.02
CA THR A 83 -37.06 24.29 -41.84
C THR A 83 -37.47 24.88 -43.19
N ALA A 84 -38.76 25.11 -43.39
CA ALA A 84 -39.26 25.92 -44.51
C ALA A 84 -39.37 27.39 -44.07
N TYR A 85 -38.83 28.33 -44.84
CA TYR A 85 -38.99 29.77 -44.57
C TYR A 85 -40.48 30.14 -44.64
N ARG A 86 -41.15 30.36 -43.50
CA ARG A 86 -42.44 31.10 -43.43
C ARG A 86 -43.03 31.42 -42.05
N ASN A 87 -42.50 30.94 -40.91
CA ASN A 87 -43.16 31.19 -39.61
C ASN A 87 -42.17 31.52 -38.47
N GLU A 88 -42.15 32.79 -38.03
CA GLU A 88 -41.32 33.29 -36.92
C GLU A 88 -41.65 32.62 -35.57
N GLU A 89 -42.90 32.20 -35.33
CA GLU A 89 -43.29 31.54 -34.08
C GLU A 89 -42.65 30.15 -33.96
N ILE A 90 -42.66 29.38 -35.05
CA ILE A 90 -42.07 28.04 -35.13
C ILE A 90 -40.55 28.13 -35.00
N PHE A 91 -39.92 29.12 -35.65
CA PHE A 91 -38.48 29.36 -35.54
C PHE A 91 -38.07 29.73 -34.11
N ASN A 92 -38.84 30.57 -33.42
CA ASN A 92 -38.58 30.92 -32.02
C ASN A 92 -38.75 29.72 -31.08
N ARG A 93 -39.73 28.85 -31.34
CA ARG A 93 -39.94 27.61 -30.57
C ARG A 93 -38.82 26.59 -30.80
N ALA A 94 -38.33 26.46 -32.03
CA ALA A 94 -37.16 25.64 -32.36
C ALA A 94 -35.90 26.17 -31.67
N LYS A 95 -35.71 27.50 -31.62
CA LYS A 95 -34.56 28.12 -30.94
C LYS A 95 -34.53 27.85 -29.43
N LEU A 96 -35.70 27.76 -28.79
CA LEU A 96 -35.83 27.42 -27.36
C LEU A 96 -35.42 25.97 -27.06
N SER A 97 -35.41 25.08 -28.04
CA SER A 97 -34.95 23.69 -27.89
C SER A 97 -33.43 23.50 -28.04
N GLU A 98 -32.66 24.60 -28.19
CA GLU A 98 -31.19 24.60 -28.38
C GLU A 98 -30.67 23.52 -29.35
N PRO A 99 -31.17 23.47 -30.60
CA PRO A 99 -30.72 22.50 -31.58
C PRO A 99 -29.25 22.70 -31.96
N TYR A 100 -28.62 21.61 -32.40
CA TYR A 100 -27.23 21.65 -32.83
C TYR A 100 -27.03 22.48 -34.10
N ALA A 101 -27.99 22.42 -35.04
CA ALA A 101 -28.02 23.25 -36.24
C ALA A 101 -29.43 23.34 -36.85
N TYR A 102 -29.61 24.26 -37.78
CA TYR A 102 -30.80 24.41 -38.63
C TYR A 102 -30.38 24.49 -40.09
N ILE A 103 -31.12 23.82 -40.97
CA ILE A 103 -30.96 23.84 -42.42
C ILE A 103 -32.29 24.31 -43.02
N VAL A 104 -32.20 25.21 -43.99
CA VAL A 104 -33.37 25.79 -44.65
C VAL A 104 -33.64 25.06 -45.96
N LYS A 105 -34.89 24.61 -46.18
CA LYS A 105 -35.33 24.01 -47.45
C LYS A 105 -35.69 25.11 -48.48
N PRO A 106 -35.31 24.99 -49.76
CA PRO A 106 -34.39 24.00 -50.33
C PRO A 106 -32.91 24.35 -50.02
N PHE A 107 -32.08 23.34 -49.79
CA PHE A 107 -30.65 23.49 -49.47
C PHE A 107 -29.76 22.85 -50.54
N GLU A 108 -28.50 23.29 -50.59
CA GLU A 108 -27.49 22.70 -51.46
C GLU A 108 -26.75 21.57 -50.74
N GLU A 109 -26.24 20.58 -51.50
CA GLU A 109 -25.45 19.45 -50.99
C GLU A 109 -24.30 19.90 -50.07
N ARG A 110 -23.62 20.99 -50.45
CA ARG A 110 -22.51 21.56 -49.67
C ARG A 110 -22.96 22.09 -48.30
N GLU A 111 -24.15 22.68 -48.22
CA GLU A 111 -24.71 23.19 -46.98
C GLU A 111 -25.10 22.04 -46.04
N LEU A 112 -25.76 21.00 -46.59
CA LEU A 112 -26.10 19.79 -45.84
C LEU A 112 -24.85 19.12 -45.27
N LYS A 113 -23.84 18.89 -46.11
CA LYS A 113 -22.55 18.29 -45.70
C LYS A 113 -21.91 19.07 -44.56
N THR A 114 -21.79 20.40 -44.72
CA THR A 114 -21.10 21.25 -43.74
C THR A 114 -21.80 21.22 -42.38
N ASN A 115 -23.13 21.28 -42.36
CA ASN A 115 -23.89 21.27 -41.10
C ASN A 115 -23.82 19.89 -40.42
N VAL A 116 -23.95 18.80 -41.17
CA VAL A 116 -23.81 17.43 -40.64
C VAL A 116 -22.44 17.23 -39.99
N GLU A 117 -21.36 17.58 -40.70
CA GLU A 117 -19.98 17.44 -40.18
C GLU A 117 -19.75 18.28 -38.91
N ILE A 118 -20.23 19.52 -38.87
CA ILE A 118 -20.08 20.40 -37.69
C ILE A 118 -20.81 19.80 -36.48
N VAL A 119 -22.03 19.31 -36.68
CA VAL A 119 -22.85 18.79 -35.59
C VAL A 119 -22.29 17.49 -35.03
N LEU A 120 -21.90 16.54 -35.90
CA LEU A 120 -21.27 15.29 -35.47
C LEU A 120 -19.98 15.56 -34.69
N ASN A 121 -19.11 16.43 -35.18
CA ASN A 121 -17.86 16.78 -34.49
C ASN A 121 -18.11 17.48 -33.15
N ARG A 122 -19.07 18.41 -33.10
CA ARG A 122 -19.43 19.12 -31.86
C ARG A 122 -20.01 18.17 -30.81
N HIS A 123 -20.85 17.22 -31.22
CA HIS A 123 -21.41 16.23 -30.33
C HIS A 123 -20.34 15.28 -29.78
N LYS A 124 -19.46 14.76 -30.64
CA LYS A 124 -18.31 13.93 -30.24
C LYS A 124 -17.43 14.65 -29.21
N ALA A 125 -17.08 15.92 -29.44
CA ALA A 125 -16.26 16.71 -28.52
C ALA A 125 -16.92 16.93 -27.14
N GLU A 126 -18.24 17.14 -27.10
CA GLU A 126 -18.95 17.33 -25.82
C GLU A 126 -19.00 16.03 -25.00
N GLN A 127 -19.26 14.89 -25.64
CA GLN A 127 -19.24 13.58 -24.98
C GLN A 127 -17.87 13.28 -24.36
N GLU A 128 -16.79 13.57 -25.10
CA GLU A 128 -15.42 13.41 -24.60
C GLU A 128 -15.14 14.32 -23.40
N ARG A 129 -15.60 15.57 -23.43
CA ARG A 129 -15.43 16.53 -22.32
C ARG A 129 -16.13 16.08 -21.05
N ILE A 130 -17.35 15.54 -21.16
CA ILE A 130 -18.10 14.98 -20.02
C ILE A 130 -17.34 13.78 -19.45
N LYS A 131 -16.91 12.86 -20.32
CA LYS A 131 -16.14 11.68 -19.91
C LYS A 131 -14.83 12.06 -19.22
N LEU A 132 -14.12 13.07 -19.71
CA LEU A 132 -12.89 13.60 -19.13
C LEU A 132 -13.11 14.14 -17.71
N THR A 133 -14.21 14.87 -17.51
CA THR A 133 -14.59 15.43 -16.21
C THR A 133 -14.93 14.33 -15.20
N GLU A 134 -15.62 13.27 -15.64
CA GLU A 134 -15.90 12.12 -14.77
C GLU A 134 -14.62 11.36 -14.40
N LEU A 135 -13.72 11.17 -15.36
CA LEU A 135 -12.44 10.47 -15.18
C LEU A 135 -11.54 11.19 -14.17
N THR A 136 -11.42 12.51 -14.31
CA THR A 136 -10.61 13.35 -13.43
C THR A 136 -11.14 13.32 -12.00
N ALA A 137 -12.46 13.44 -11.81
CA ALA A 137 -13.09 13.34 -10.49
C ALA A 137 -12.84 11.97 -9.82
N LYS A 138 -12.96 10.86 -10.58
CA LYS A 138 -12.64 9.53 -10.07
C LYS A 138 -11.16 9.41 -9.67
N ASN A 139 -10.25 9.89 -10.52
CA ASN A 139 -8.81 9.84 -10.23
C ASN A 139 -8.43 10.62 -8.95
N GLU A 140 -9.03 11.78 -8.70
CA GLU A 140 -8.76 12.52 -7.46
C GLU A 140 -9.21 11.76 -6.21
N ILE A 141 -10.39 11.13 -6.27
CA ILE A 141 -10.93 10.34 -5.15
C ILE A 141 -10.02 9.14 -4.87
N LEU A 142 -9.58 8.42 -5.91
CA LEU A 142 -8.66 7.30 -5.73
C LEU A 142 -7.31 7.75 -5.16
N LYS A 143 -6.73 8.86 -5.65
CA LYS A 143 -5.48 9.41 -5.11
C LYS A 143 -5.57 9.74 -3.63
N ARG A 144 -6.67 10.36 -3.19
CA ARG A 144 -6.89 10.64 -1.75
C ARG A 144 -6.96 9.36 -0.93
N SER A 145 -7.72 8.37 -1.39
CA SER A 145 -7.85 7.09 -0.71
C SER A 145 -6.52 6.35 -0.59
N LEU A 146 -5.66 6.45 -1.61
CA LEU A 146 -4.32 5.84 -1.60
C LEU A 146 -3.40 6.48 -0.57
N ASN A 147 -3.37 7.81 -0.50
CA ASN A 147 -2.57 8.54 0.49
C ASN A 147 -3.01 8.28 1.95
N GLU A 148 -4.32 8.15 2.20
CA GLU A 148 -4.83 7.74 3.51
C GLU A 148 -4.34 6.34 3.90
N GLN A 149 -4.33 5.40 2.95
CA GLN A 149 -3.88 4.03 3.20
C GLN A 149 -2.36 3.92 3.39
N GLU A 150 -1.54 4.72 2.69
CA GLU A 150 -0.09 4.80 2.94
C GLU A 150 0.23 5.30 4.35
N THR A 151 -0.55 6.26 4.84
CA THR A 151 -0.39 6.81 6.18
C THR A 151 -0.66 5.74 7.25
N LEU A 152 -1.68 4.91 7.05
CA LEU A 152 -1.97 3.76 7.91
C LEU A 152 -0.84 2.72 7.88
N LEU A 153 -0.25 2.45 6.71
CA LEU A 153 0.86 1.51 6.57
C LEU A 153 2.08 1.99 7.38
N ARG A 154 2.43 3.27 7.28
CA ARG A 154 3.46 3.91 8.11
C ARG A 154 3.18 3.76 9.61
N GLU A 155 1.93 3.93 10.05
CA GLU A 155 1.57 3.76 11.44
C GLU A 155 1.79 2.31 11.92
N ILE A 156 1.52 1.31 11.08
CA ILE A 156 1.76 -0.11 11.40
C ILE A 156 3.26 -0.38 11.58
N HIS A 157 4.12 0.15 10.72
CA HIS A 157 5.58 -0.02 10.86
C HIS A 157 6.11 0.61 12.16
N HIS A 158 5.60 1.78 12.53
CA HIS A 158 5.88 2.37 13.82
C HIS A 158 5.40 1.49 14.98
N ARG A 159 4.22 0.84 14.86
CA ARG A 159 3.73 -0.11 15.86
C ARG A 159 4.57 -1.38 15.95
N VAL A 160 5.14 -1.89 14.86
CA VAL A 160 6.08 -3.03 14.89
C VAL A 160 7.36 -2.68 15.64
N ASN A 161 7.91 -1.49 15.41
CA ASN A 161 9.06 -1.00 16.17
C ASN A 161 8.75 -0.84 17.66
N ASN A 162 7.56 -0.32 17.98
CA ASN A 162 7.08 -0.24 19.37
C ASN A 162 6.96 -1.65 19.98
N ASN A 163 6.44 -2.63 19.24
CA ASN A 163 6.32 -4.02 19.70
C ASN A 163 7.67 -4.69 19.92
N MET A 164 8.66 -4.45 19.08
CA MET A 164 10.02 -4.96 19.30
C MET A 164 10.69 -4.29 20.51
N GLN A 165 10.46 -2.99 20.73
CA GLN A 165 10.90 -2.31 21.94
C GLN A 165 10.27 -2.92 23.20
N ILE A 166 8.98 -3.25 23.13
CA ILE A 166 8.24 -3.94 24.19
C ILE A 166 8.86 -5.30 24.51
N ILE A 167 9.14 -6.15 23.50
CA ILE A 167 9.75 -7.48 23.69
C ILE A 167 11.15 -7.34 24.31
N SER A 168 11.95 -6.38 23.83
CA SER A 168 13.27 -6.08 24.40
C SER A 168 13.17 -5.65 25.86
N SER A 169 12.17 -4.85 26.22
CA SER A 169 11.91 -4.48 27.61
C SER A 169 11.51 -5.67 28.48
N MET A 170 10.63 -6.57 28.01
CA MET A 170 10.31 -7.83 28.71
C MET A 170 11.54 -8.68 28.98
N LEU A 171 12.37 -8.92 27.95
CA LEU A 171 13.59 -9.72 28.11
C LEU A 171 14.57 -9.06 29.08
N SER A 172 14.63 -7.72 29.08
CA SER A 172 15.41 -6.95 30.07
C SER A 172 14.95 -7.23 31.49
N LEU A 173 13.63 -7.36 31.70
CA LEU A 173 13.03 -7.54 33.01
C LEU A 173 13.13 -8.97 33.50
N GLN A 174 12.89 -9.95 32.62
CA GLN A 174 13.08 -11.35 32.96
C GLN A 174 14.55 -11.63 33.30
N SER A 175 15.50 -10.96 32.64
CA SER A 175 16.92 -11.06 32.98
C SER A 175 17.23 -10.71 34.44
N THR A 176 16.53 -9.74 35.07
CA THR A 176 16.84 -9.35 36.46
C THR A 176 16.38 -10.38 37.49
N GLN A 177 15.55 -11.34 37.09
CA GLN A 177 15.03 -12.42 37.94
C GLN A 177 15.84 -13.72 37.81
N VAL A 178 16.74 -13.79 36.83
CA VAL A 178 17.58 -14.95 36.60
C VAL A 178 18.73 -14.99 37.61
N LYS A 179 18.76 -16.04 38.42
CA LYS A 179 19.78 -16.24 39.46
C LYS A 179 21.04 -16.93 38.94
N ASP A 180 20.90 -17.77 37.90
CA ASP A 180 22.01 -18.47 37.27
C ASP A 180 22.75 -17.53 36.29
N PRO A 181 24.05 -17.28 36.48
CA PRO A 181 24.86 -16.50 35.54
C PRO A 181 24.78 -16.97 34.08
N SER A 182 24.62 -18.29 33.83
CA SER A 182 24.53 -18.87 32.49
C SER A 182 23.21 -18.50 31.79
N ASP A 183 22.09 -18.59 32.50
CA ASP A 183 20.79 -18.20 31.98
C ASP A 183 20.67 -16.68 31.80
N LEU A 184 21.34 -15.89 32.66
CA LEU A 184 21.37 -14.43 32.55
C LEU A 184 22.04 -13.98 31.25
N LEU A 185 23.08 -14.71 30.82
CA LEU A 185 23.75 -14.52 29.53
C LEU A 185 22.80 -14.84 28.35
N LEU A 186 22.05 -15.95 28.41
CA LEU A 186 21.03 -16.30 27.40
C LEU A 186 19.93 -15.24 27.25
N PHE A 187 19.49 -14.64 28.37
CA PHE A 187 18.50 -13.55 28.36
C PHE A 187 19.05 -12.24 27.78
N LYS A 188 20.27 -11.86 28.16
CA LYS A 188 20.95 -10.68 27.59
C LYS A 188 21.19 -10.85 26.10
N ASP A 189 21.52 -12.05 25.66
CA ASP A 189 21.68 -12.37 24.26
C ASP A 189 20.35 -12.21 23.51
N SER A 190 19.28 -12.84 24.01
CA SER A 190 17.93 -12.69 23.43
C SER A 190 17.48 -11.21 23.36
N GLN A 191 17.82 -10.41 24.37
CA GLN A 191 17.52 -8.98 24.39
C GLN A 191 18.30 -8.21 23.32
N ASN A 192 19.58 -8.51 23.14
CA ASN A 192 20.42 -7.89 22.11
C ASN A 192 19.93 -8.24 20.71
N ARG A 193 19.42 -9.46 20.51
CA ARG A 193 18.79 -9.88 19.24
C ARG A 193 17.58 -9.04 18.86
N VAL A 194 16.65 -8.87 19.80
CA VAL A 194 15.43 -8.08 19.57
C VAL A 194 15.77 -6.61 19.30
N LYS A 195 16.78 -6.06 19.96
CA LYS A 195 17.27 -4.69 19.66
C LYS A 195 17.94 -4.58 18.29
N SER A 196 18.72 -5.58 17.88
CA SER A 196 19.30 -5.63 16.53
C SER A 196 18.22 -5.76 15.47
N MET A 197 17.20 -6.61 15.69
CA MET A 197 16.01 -6.72 14.82
C MET A 197 15.28 -5.38 14.68
N ALA A 198 15.03 -4.68 15.80
CA ALA A 198 14.38 -3.37 15.78
C ALA A 198 15.19 -2.31 14.99
N LYS A 199 16.51 -2.27 15.15
CA LYS A 199 17.40 -1.34 14.42
C LYS A 199 17.50 -1.67 12.94
N VAL A 200 17.57 -2.95 12.60
CA VAL A 200 17.51 -3.42 11.21
C VAL A 200 16.20 -2.96 10.59
N HIS A 201 15.08 -3.20 11.25
CA HIS A 201 13.75 -2.83 10.76
C HIS A 201 13.55 -1.30 10.66
N GLU A 202 14.05 -0.51 11.61
CA GLU A 202 13.98 0.96 11.59
C GLU A 202 14.75 1.57 10.40
N ARG A 203 15.97 1.09 10.11
CA ARG A 203 16.80 1.65 9.02
C ARG A 203 16.25 1.34 7.64
N LEU A 204 15.65 0.18 7.46
CA LEU A 204 15.08 -0.24 6.17
C LEU A 204 13.85 0.57 5.74
N TYR A 205 13.24 1.30 6.68
CA TYR A 205 12.08 2.16 6.43
C TYR A 205 12.38 3.68 6.55
N GLN A 206 13.58 4.06 7.02
CA GLN A 206 14.03 5.46 7.04
C GLN A 206 14.62 5.92 5.69
N SER A 207 14.97 5.01 4.79
CA SER A 207 15.26 5.35 3.40
C SER A 207 13.96 5.63 2.65
N TYR A 208 13.90 6.75 1.93
CA TYR A 208 12.76 7.13 1.07
C TYR A 208 12.47 6.10 -0.06
N ASP A 209 13.30 5.07 -0.19
CA ASP A 209 13.25 4.00 -1.17
C ASP A 209 13.09 2.64 -0.43
N LEU A 210 11.88 2.09 -0.49
CA LEU A 210 11.36 0.87 0.15
C LEU A 210 11.41 -0.41 -0.72
N SER A 211 11.79 -0.36 -2.00
CA SER A 211 11.68 -1.52 -2.91
C SER A 211 12.96 -2.33 -3.02
N THR A 212 14.10 -1.66 -2.94
CA THR A 212 15.41 -2.28 -3.14
C THR A 212 16.42 -1.71 -2.18
N ILE A 213 16.99 -2.58 -1.37
CA ILE A 213 18.00 -2.25 -0.38
C ILE A 213 19.35 -2.50 -1.03
N LYS A 214 20.18 -1.45 -1.11
CA LYS A 214 21.60 -1.61 -1.46
C LYS A 214 22.29 -2.40 -0.37
N PHE A 215 22.39 -3.71 -0.57
CA PHE A 215 22.72 -4.63 0.51
C PHE A 215 24.14 -4.40 1.05
N ALA A 216 25.07 -3.96 0.21
CA ALA A 216 26.42 -3.55 0.61
C ALA A 216 26.41 -2.43 1.66
N ASP A 217 25.65 -1.35 1.42
CA ASP A 217 25.56 -0.18 2.31
C ASP A 217 24.86 -0.54 3.62
N TYR A 218 23.78 -1.32 3.50
CA TYR A 218 23.03 -1.85 4.64
C TYR A 218 23.91 -2.73 5.53
N CYS A 219 24.60 -3.72 4.95
CA CYS A 219 25.46 -4.64 5.68
C CYS A 219 26.65 -3.93 6.34
N LYS A 220 27.28 -2.98 5.64
CA LYS A 220 28.38 -2.16 6.19
C LYS A 220 27.92 -1.38 7.42
N SER A 221 26.73 -0.79 7.34
CA SER A 221 26.14 -0.04 8.44
C SER A 221 25.80 -0.93 9.64
N LEU A 222 25.17 -2.08 9.38
CA LEU A 222 24.82 -3.07 10.40
C LEU A 222 26.06 -3.54 11.18
N LEU A 223 27.13 -3.89 10.47
CA LEU A 223 28.35 -4.40 11.09
C LEU A 223 29.10 -3.32 11.87
N THR A 224 29.05 -2.06 11.42
CA THR A 224 29.61 -0.92 12.16
C THR A 224 28.91 -0.73 13.52
N ASP A 225 27.58 -0.83 13.55
CA ASP A 225 26.79 -0.77 14.78
C ASP A 225 27.07 -1.99 15.70
N LEU A 226 27.29 -3.16 15.10
CA LEU A 226 27.54 -4.39 15.83
C LEU A 226 28.90 -4.35 16.55
N PHE A 227 29.96 -3.92 15.86
CA PHE A 227 31.30 -3.77 16.43
C PHE A 227 31.34 -2.69 17.52
N SER A 228 30.62 -1.58 17.35
CA SER A 228 30.54 -0.52 18.36
C SER A 228 29.75 -0.95 19.61
N SER A 229 28.64 -1.67 19.44
CA SER A 229 27.79 -2.13 20.55
C SER A 229 28.43 -3.24 21.40
N HIS A 230 29.20 -4.14 20.78
CA HIS A 230 29.89 -5.23 21.48
C HIS A 230 31.24 -4.81 22.10
N ARG A 231 31.62 -3.52 21.99
CA ARG A 231 32.94 -3.01 22.42
C ARG A 231 34.07 -3.89 21.88
N ALA A 232 34.02 -4.20 20.58
CA ALA A 232 35.01 -5.05 19.95
C ALA A 232 36.43 -4.51 20.23
N PRO A 233 37.39 -5.36 20.59
CA PRO A 233 38.78 -4.94 20.76
C PRO A 233 39.30 -4.33 19.45
N PRO A 234 40.09 -3.23 19.49
CA PRO A 234 40.64 -2.60 18.28
C PRO A 234 41.46 -3.55 17.39
N SER A 235 41.91 -4.66 17.98
CA SER A 235 42.72 -5.71 17.39
C SER A 235 41.93 -6.80 16.66
N VAL A 236 40.60 -6.78 16.70
CA VAL A 236 39.74 -7.63 15.84
C VAL A 236 39.37 -6.83 14.59
N ARG A 237 39.85 -7.25 13.42
CA ARG A 237 39.62 -6.57 12.15
C ARG A 237 38.37 -7.11 11.45
N LEU A 238 37.62 -6.21 10.82
CA LEU A 238 36.50 -6.55 9.95
C LEU A 238 36.92 -6.40 8.48
N LYS A 239 36.80 -7.47 7.71
CA LYS A 239 37.01 -7.48 6.25
C LYS A 239 35.66 -7.64 5.55
N LEU A 240 35.33 -6.72 4.65
CA LEU A 240 34.08 -6.73 3.88
C LEU A 240 34.38 -6.87 2.40
N ASP A 241 33.72 -7.82 1.75
CA ASP A 241 33.77 -8.01 0.31
C ASP A 241 32.38 -8.42 -0.23
N ILE A 242 31.52 -7.42 -0.37
CA ILE A 242 30.09 -7.57 -0.69
C ILE A 242 29.84 -6.94 -2.06
N ASP A 243 29.32 -7.72 -2.99
CA ASP A 243 28.90 -7.22 -4.29
C ASP A 243 27.76 -6.19 -4.15
N ASN A 244 27.71 -5.21 -5.05
CA ASN A 244 26.67 -4.19 -5.06
C ASN A 244 25.36 -4.75 -5.62
N VAL A 245 24.68 -5.55 -4.81
CA VAL A 245 23.44 -6.23 -5.16
C VAL A 245 22.25 -5.53 -4.49
N PRO A 246 21.20 -5.17 -5.25
CA PRO A 246 19.93 -4.76 -4.67
C PRO A 246 19.17 -5.99 -4.19
N PHE A 247 18.77 -6.02 -2.92
CA PHE A 247 17.86 -7.05 -2.40
C PHE A 247 16.52 -6.44 -2.00
N ASN A 248 15.44 -7.19 -2.19
CA ASN A 248 14.16 -6.89 -1.57
C ASN A 248 14.22 -7.05 -0.03
N MET A 249 13.20 -6.53 0.67
CA MET A 249 13.16 -6.57 2.13
C MET A 249 13.05 -7.99 2.69
N GLU A 250 12.36 -8.88 1.98
CA GLU A 250 12.16 -10.29 2.34
C GLU A 250 13.46 -11.09 2.31
N THR A 251 14.43 -10.67 1.49
CA THR A 251 15.77 -11.25 1.40
C THR A 251 16.75 -10.50 2.31
N ALA A 252 16.71 -9.15 2.31
CA ALA A 252 17.65 -8.32 3.05
C ALA A 252 17.49 -8.43 4.58
N ILE A 253 16.25 -8.54 5.09
CA ILE A 253 16.01 -8.69 6.53
C ILE A 253 16.58 -10.02 7.04
N PRO A 254 16.21 -11.20 6.50
CA PRO A 254 16.77 -12.45 6.96
C PRO A 254 18.29 -12.53 6.79
N CYS A 255 18.83 -12.04 5.67
CA CYS A 255 20.29 -11.98 5.46
C CYS A 255 20.99 -11.11 6.50
N GLY A 256 20.45 -9.92 6.79
CA GLY A 256 20.99 -9.02 7.81
C GLY A 256 20.96 -9.65 9.20
N LEU A 257 19.87 -10.34 9.54
CA LEU A 257 19.75 -11.04 10.83
C LEU A 257 20.73 -12.22 10.93
N LEU A 258 20.90 -12.99 9.86
CA LEU A 258 21.91 -14.06 9.77
C LEU A 258 23.33 -13.53 10.01
N ILE A 259 23.70 -12.45 9.32
CA ILE A 259 24.99 -11.78 9.49
C ILE A 259 25.15 -11.31 10.93
N ASN A 260 24.13 -10.66 11.51
CA ASN A 260 24.17 -10.18 12.88
C ASN A 260 24.38 -11.30 13.90
N GLU A 261 23.68 -12.43 13.75
CA GLU A 261 23.85 -13.58 14.65
C GLU A 261 25.24 -14.19 14.56
N LEU A 262 25.70 -14.51 13.34
CA LEU A 262 26.95 -15.22 13.14
C LEU A 262 28.15 -14.35 13.54
N VAL A 263 28.15 -13.06 13.18
CA VAL A 263 29.22 -12.13 13.57
C VAL A 263 29.19 -11.84 15.08
N SER A 264 28.01 -11.72 15.69
CA SER A 264 27.91 -11.57 17.15
C SER A 264 28.50 -12.77 17.88
N ASN A 265 28.26 -13.99 17.38
CA ASN A 265 28.86 -15.21 17.92
C ASN A 265 30.39 -15.21 17.76
N SER A 266 30.92 -14.83 16.60
CA SER A 266 32.37 -14.75 16.41
C SER A 266 33.00 -13.73 17.37
N LEU A 267 32.40 -12.56 17.57
CA LEU A 267 32.91 -11.56 18.51
C LEU A 267 32.88 -12.03 19.98
N LYS A 268 31.92 -12.85 20.36
CA LYS A 268 31.77 -13.36 21.74
C LYS A 268 32.69 -14.53 22.06
N TYR A 269 32.82 -15.46 21.10
CA TYR A 269 33.39 -16.78 21.38
C TYR A 269 34.68 -17.07 20.61
N ALA A 270 34.87 -16.50 19.42
CA ALA A 270 35.99 -16.89 18.55
C ALA A 270 37.35 -16.29 18.99
N PHE A 271 37.35 -15.17 19.72
CA PHE A 271 38.58 -14.44 20.08
C PHE A 271 38.78 -14.22 21.59
N PRO A 272 39.09 -15.27 22.38
CA PRO A 272 39.42 -15.13 23.80
C PRO A 272 40.58 -14.16 24.06
N ASP A 273 41.60 -14.19 23.18
CA ASP A 273 42.79 -13.32 23.24
C ASP A 273 42.58 -11.94 22.60
N LYS A 274 41.33 -11.62 22.21
CA LYS A 274 40.92 -10.32 21.68
C LYS A 274 41.66 -9.88 20.40
N ASN A 275 42.28 -10.81 19.67
CA ASN A 275 42.96 -10.58 18.40
C ASN A 275 42.38 -11.50 17.33
N GLY A 276 42.13 -10.99 16.13
CA GLY A 276 41.62 -11.81 15.04
C GLY A 276 41.04 -11.02 13.87
N GLU A 277 40.42 -11.74 12.96
CA GLU A 277 39.78 -11.21 11.77
C GLU A 277 38.44 -11.90 11.54
N ILE A 278 37.41 -11.10 11.29
CA ILE A 278 36.11 -11.56 10.80
C ILE A 278 35.97 -11.07 9.37
N ALA A 279 35.67 -11.98 8.45
CA ALA A 279 35.42 -11.70 7.05
C ALA A 279 33.95 -11.97 6.71
N VAL A 280 33.28 -10.99 6.10
CA VAL A 280 31.94 -11.14 5.54
C VAL A 280 32.01 -10.86 4.05
N SER A 281 31.59 -11.84 3.24
CA SER A 281 31.57 -11.73 1.79
C SER A 281 30.22 -12.16 1.22
N LEU A 282 29.74 -11.44 0.22
CA LEU A 282 28.56 -11.82 -0.55
C LEU A 282 28.93 -11.71 -2.03
N LYS A 283 28.83 -12.83 -2.74
CA LYS A 283 29.19 -12.91 -4.16
C LYS A 283 28.10 -13.53 -5.00
N HIS A 284 27.99 -13.08 -6.23
CA HIS A 284 27.21 -13.77 -7.24
C HIS A 284 27.86 -15.13 -7.55
N TYR A 285 27.13 -16.24 -7.37
CA TYR A 285 27.64 -17.59 -7.59
C TYR A 285 27.27 -18.11 -9.00
N ASN A 286 25.99 -18.02 -9.37
CA ASN A 286 25.42 -18.40 -10.68
C ASN A 286 24.27 -17.43 -11.05
N GLN A 287 23.62 -17.55 -12.23
CA GLN A 287 22.66 -16.56 -12.78
C GLN A 287 21.63 -15.96 -11.80
N ASN A 288 21.13 -16.70 -10.80
CA ASN A 288 20.20 -16.21 -9.76
C ASN A 288 20.60 -16.62 -8.31
N GLN A 289 21.83 -17.07 -8.09
CA GLN A 289 22.27 -17.57 -6.78
C GLN A 289 23.36 -16.70 -6.19
N TYR A 290 23.23 -16.45 -4.90
CA TYR A 290 24.16 -15.68 -4.10
C TYR A 290 24.83 -16.58 -3.06
N LEU A 291 26.12 -16.38 -2.87
CA LEU A 291 26.91 -17.05 -1.84
C LEU A 291 27.30 -16.03 -0.77
N LEU A 292 26.67 -16.13 0.40
CA LEU A 292 27.06 -15.40 1.60
C LEU A 292 28.06 -16.24 2.39
N THR A 293 29.26 -15.72 2.58
CA THR A 293 30.32 -16.35 3.38
C THR A 293 30.62 -15.48 4.60
N ILE A 294 30.54 -16.07 5.79
CA ILE A 294 30.91 -15.43 7.05
C ILE A 294 31.98 -16.29 7.70
N SER A 295 33.17 -15.73 7.93
CA SER A 295 34.30 -16.47 8.47
C SER A 295 34.98 -15.72 9.60
N ASP A 296 35.46 -16.45 10.59
CA ASP A 296 36.44 -15.99 11.57
C ASP A 296 37.69 -16.88 11.56
N ASN A 297 38.83 -16.33 11.99
CA ASN A 297 40.07 -17.07 12.20
C ASN A 297 40.32 -17.35 13.69
N GLY A 298 39.25 -17.48 14.46
CA GLY A 298 39.33 -17.69 15.91
C GLY A 298 39.55 -19.14 16.28
N ILE A 299 39.18 -19.49 17.52
CA ILE A 299 39.36 -20.84 18.08
C ILE A 299 38.47 -21.92 17.44
N GLY A 300 37.51 -21.53 16.58
CA GLY A 300 36.55 -22.44 15.97
C GLY A 300 35.39 -22.83 16.91
N ILE A 301 34.35 -23.45 16.34
CA ILE A 301 33.25 -24.05 17.12
C ILE A 301 33.68 -25.44 17.61
N PRO A 302 33.62 -25.72 18.93
CA PRO A 302 33.92 -27.03 19.50
C PRO A 302 33.18 -28.20 18.82
N ASP A 303 33.78 -29.39 18.80
CA ASP A 303 33.22 -30.58 18.11
C ASP A 303 32.02 -31.23 18.83
N ASP A 304 31.82 -30.90 20.10
CA ASP A 304 30.68 -31.31 20.91
C ASP A 304 29.41 -30.46 20.65
N ILE A 305 29.52 -29.36 19.90
CA ILE A 305 28.38 -28.52 19.54
C ILE A 305 27.80 -28.99 18.20
N ASP A 306 26.64 -29.65 18.28
CA ASP A 306 25.85 -30.02 17.11
C ASP A 306 25.20 -28.77 16.50
N PHE A 307 25.55 -28.45 15.25
CA PHE A 307 24.95 -27.34 14.51
C PHE A 307 23.55 -27.67 13.97
N GLU A 308 23.29 -28.95 13.64
CA GLU A 308 22.01 -29.37 13.07
C GLU A 308 20.95 -29.62 14.15
N ASN A 309 21.32 -30.20 15.31
CA ASN A 309 20.37 -30.53 16.38
C ASN A 309 20.65 -29.83 17.72
N GLY A 310 21.54 -28.83 17.72
CA GLY A 310 21.97 -28.14 18.93
C GLY A 310 20.83 -27.45 19.70
N PRO A 311 20.89 -27.40 21.05
CA PRO A 311 19.88 -26.75 21.88
C PRO A 311 19.95 -25.21 21.82
N SER A 312 20.93 -24.65 21.12
CA SER A 312 21.19 -23.21 21.08
C SER A 312 20.12 -22.48 20.27
N LEU A 313 19.49 -21.48 20.88
CA LEU A 313 18.48 -20.64 20.23
C LEU A 313 19.05 -19.90 19.01
N GLY A 314 20.36 -19.64 18.98
CA GLY A 314 21.04 -19.00 17.85
C GLY A 314 21.09 -19.88 16.60
N PHE A 315 21.42 -21.16 16.74
CA PHE A 315 21.45 -22.07 15.58
C PHE A 315 20.05 -22.35 15.04
N ARG A 316 19.04 -22.47 15.92
CA ARG A 316 17.64 -22.54 15.48
C ARG A 316 17.20 -21.31 14.68
N LEU A 317 17.64 -20.11 15.08
CA LEU A 317 17.36 -18.89 14.32
C LEU A 317 18.07 -18.89 12.96
N VAL A 318 19.35 -19.26 12.93
CA VAL A 318 20.13 -19.40 11.69
C VAL A 318 19.46 -20.39 10.73
N HIS A 319 19.01 -21.55 11.20
CA HIS A 319 18.27 -22.52 10.38
C HIS A 319 16.92 -21.98 9.89
N ASN A 320 16.13 -21.34 10.77
CA ASN A 320 14.83 -20.78 10.36
C ASN A 320 14.99 -19.67 9.30
N LEU A 321 15.99 -18.79 9.44
CA LEU A 321 16.27 -17.73 8.47
C LEU A 321 16.85 -18.29 7.17
N THR A 322 17.66 -19.35 7.25
CA THR A 322 18.18 -20.07 6.07
C THR A 322 17.02 -20.70 5.27
N ASN A 323 16.08 -21.35 5.96
CA ASN A 323 14.87 -21.90 5.35
C ASN A 323 13.98 -20.80 4.76
N GLN A 324 13.88 -19.65 5.44
CA GLN A 324 13.11 -18.50 4.94
C GLN A 324 13.71 -17.93 3.65
N LEU A 325 15.03 -18.01 3.47
CA LEU A 325 15.74 -17.64 2.24
C LEU A 325 15.73 -18.75 1.18
N GLU A 326 15.05 -19.88 1.45
CA GLU A 326 15.09 -21.09 0.61
C GLU A 326 16.55 -21.50 0.27
N GLY A 327 17.45 -21.30 1.23
CA GLY A 327 18.88 -21.51 1.07
C GLY A 327 19.42 -22.75 1.78
N GLU A 328 20.66 -23.08 1.47
CA GLU A 328 21.43 -24.16 2.10
C GLU A 328 22.65 -23.56 2.81
N ILE A 329 22.87 -23.96 4.07
CA ILE A 329 23.98 -23.48 4.88
C ILE A 329 24.93 -24.62 5.26
N GLU A 330 26.22 -24.41 5.02
CA GLU A 330 27.30 -25.34 5.36
C GLU A 330 28.26 -24.71 6.38
N LEU A 331 28.72 -25.53 7.33
CA LEU A 331 29.70 -25.16 8.35
C LEU A 331 31.05 -25.84 8.09
N PHE A 332 32.12 -25.05 8.04
CA PHE A 332 33.50 -25.51 7.97
C PHE A 332 34.28 -25.07 9.21
N LYS A 333 35.11 -25.96 9.76
CA LYS A 333 35.87 -25.74 11.01
C LYS A 333 37.40 -25.65 10.81
N ASN A 334 37.85 -25.28 9.60
CA ASN A 334 39.27 -25.30 9.26
C ASN A 334 39.96 -23.96 9.58
N GLY A 335 40.71 -23.92 10.69
CA GLY A 335 41.49 -22.73 11.06
C GLY A 335 40.65 -21.56 11.58
N GLY A 336 39.49 -21.88 12.18
CA GLY A 336 38.46 -20.95 12.61
C GLY A 336 37.08 -21.49 12.28
N THR A 337 36.08 -20.61 12.18
CA THR A 337 34.72 -20.98 11.80
C THR A 337 34.35 -20.32 10.48
N THR A 338 33.83 -21.08 9.51
CA THR A 338 33.30 -20.52 8.27
C THR A 338 31.89 -21.06 8.00
N PHE A 339 30.94 -20.16 7.82
CA PHE A 339 29.61 -20.45 7.32
C PHE A 339 29.51 -20.05 5.86
N LYS A 340 28.98 -20.93 5.02
CA LYS A 340 28.64 -20.65 3.63
C LYS A 340 27.16 -20.88 3.44
N LEU A 341 26.44 -19.82 3.09
CA LEU A 341 25.02 -19.85 2.76
C LEU A 341 24.86 -19.64 1.26
N LEU A 342 24.33 -20.63 0.58
CA LEU A 342 23.90 -20.53 -0.80
C LEU A 342 22.39 -20.28 -0.81
N PHE A 343 21.96 -19.19 -1.42
CA PHE A 343 20.53 -18.85 -1.49
C PHE A 343 20.21 -18.15 -2.81
N MET A 344 18.94 -18.15 -3.17
CA MET A 344 18.44 -17.33 -4.26
C MET A 344 17.84 -16.06 -3.65
N GLU A 345 17.94 -14.93 -4.34
CA GLU A 345 17.05 -13.83 -3.98
C GLU A 345 15.62 -14.35 -4.12
N LEU A 346 14.80 -14.16 -3.08
CA LEU A 346 13.41 -14.58 -3.11
C LEU A 346 12.69 -13.74 -4.15
N VAL A 347 12.67 -14.24 -5.38
CA VAL A 347 11.84 -13.72 -6.45
C VAL A 347 10.54 -14.48 -6.34
N TYR A 348 9.62 -13.96 -5.53
CA TYR A 348 8.22 -14.26 -5.83
C TYR A 348 7.97 -13.78 -7.26
N GLU A 349 7.66 -14.71 -8.17
CA GLU A 349 6.76 -14.39 -9.27
C GLU A 349 5.57 -13.79 -8.59
N THR A 350 5.48 -12.48 -8.70
CA THR A 350 4.35 -11.75 -8.21
C THR A 350 3.10 -12.45 -8.77
N ARG A 351 2.18 -12.93 -7.92
CA ARG A 351 0.77 -12.63 -8.23
C ARG A 351 0.72 -11.10 -8.21
N SER A 352 1.02 -10.51 -9.37
CA SER A 352 1.37 -9.10 -9.64
C SER A 352 0.73 -8.14 -8.67
N GLY A 353 1.55 -7.58 -7.77
CA GLY A 353 1.08 -6.52 -6.91
C GLY A 353 1.73 -6.34 -5.54
N ILE A 354 3.04 -6.54 -5.35
CA ILE A 354 3.75 -5.91 -4.20
C ILE A 354 5.08 -5.24 -4.65
N LYS A 355 5.48 -5.40 -5.92
CA LYS A 355 6.80 -4.98 -6.42
C LYS A 355 6.79 -3.60 -7.09
N ASP A 356 5.71 -2.83 -7.00
CA ASP A 356 5.50 -1.70 -7.92
C ASP A 356 5.44 -0.32 -7.25
N THR A 357 5.56 -0.22 -5.92
CA THR A 357 5.44 1.08 -5.24
C THR A 357 6.63 2.04 -5.48
N ILE A 358 7.73 1.60 -6.10
CA ILE A 358 8.92 2.45 -6.33
C ILE A 358 9.35 2.57 -7.78
N THR A 359 8.70 1.81 -8.64
CA THR A 359 8.82 2.07 -10.07
C THR A 359 7.99 3.28 -10.47
N THR A 360 7.50 4.13 -9.56
CA THR A 360 6.71 5.34 -9.89
C THR A 360 7.46 6.37 -10.76
N ALA A 361 8.78 6.24 -10.93
CA ALA A 361 9.55 7.04 -11.91
C ALA A 361 9.93 6.28 -13.20
N TYR A 362 9.93 4.94 -13.21
CA TYR A 362 10.34 4.12 -14.37
C TYR A 362 9.19 3.31 -15.01
N ARG A 363 8.08 3.06 -14.28
CA ARG A 363 6.88 2.31 -14.71
C ARG A 363 5.79 3.19 -15.27
N SER A 364 5.86 4.49 -15.06
CA SER A 364 5.11 5.46 -15.87
C SER A 364 5.39 5.33 -17.36
N ARG A 365 6.43 4.57 -17.77
CA ARG A 365 6.68 4.20 -19.16
C ARG A 365 6.14 2.82 -19.54
N GLU A 366 6.27 1.79 -18.70
CA GLU A 366 5.83 0.41 -19.03
C GLU A 366 4.32 0.18 -18.81
N LEU A 367 3.75 0.79 -17.77
CA LEU A 367 2.31 0.86 -17.54
C LEU A 367 1.65 1.73 -18.60
N ARG A 368 2.32 2.81 -18.99
CA ARG A 368 1.97 3.62 -20.15
C ARG A 368 2.05 2.81 -21.44
N GLU A 369 3.14 2.12 -21.75
CA GLU A 369 3.27 1.29 -22.96
C GLU A 369 2.28 0.10 -22.98
N THR A 370 1.85 -0.39 -21.82
CA THR A 370 0.84 -1.46 -21.71
C THR A 370 -0.58 -0.92 -21.82
N ALA A 371 -0.89 0.19 -21.17
CA ALA A 371 -2.17 0.86 -21.31
C ALA A 371 -2.33 1.49 -22.70
N GLU A 372 -1.26 2.06 -23.29
CA GLU A 372 -1.17 2.48 -24.68
C GLU A 372 -1.38 1.29 -25.62
N ARG A 373 -0.82 0.10 -25.36
CA ARG A 373 -1.14 -1.11 -26.15
C ARG A 373 -2.61 -1.53 -26.05
N ILE A 374 -3.20 -1.46 -24.86
CA ILE A 374 -4.61 -1.81 -24.63
C ILE A 374 -5.53 -0.81 -25.33
N LEU A 375 -5.15 0.47 -25.36
CA LEU A 375 -5.85 1.55 -26.05
C LEU A 375 -5.69 1.50 -27.56
N ASN A 376 -4.47 1.29 -28.04
CA ASN A 376 -4.15 1.17 -29.47
C ASN A 376 -4.82 -0.07 -30.11
N ASN A 377 -5.14 -1.11 -29.32
CA ASN A 377 -5.91 -2.26 -29.80
C ASN A 377 -7.43 -2.04 -29.77
N ARG A 378 -7.92 -0.89 -29.28
CA ARG A 378 -9.35 -0.61 -29.10
C ARG A 378 -9.86 0.61 -29.89
N ILE A 379 -8.98 1.33 -30.58
CA ILE A 379 -9.32 2.56 -31.30
C ILE A 379 -8.82 2.39 -32.74
N ASP A 380 -9.61 1.68 -33.53
CA ASP A 380 -9.67 1.92 -34.96
C ASP A 380 -10.80 2.93 -35.17
N ASP A 381 -10.51 3.97 -35.96
CA ASP A 381 -11.35 5.10 -36.36
C ASP A 381 -11.48 6.25 -35.35
N ILE A 382 -10.95 7.42 -35.74
CA ILE A 382 -11.63 8.73 -35.83
C ILE A 382 -10.56 9.81 -36.13
N GLU A 383 -10.42 10.16 -37.42
CA GLU A 383 -9.72 11.37 -37.88
C GLU A 383 -10.68 12.56 -37.79
N THR A 384 -10.73 13.26 -36.64
CA THR A 384 -11.03 14.72 -36.49
C THR A 384 -11.37 15.10 -35.05
N ILE A 385 -10.37 15.08 -34.17
CA ILE A 385 -10.39 15.73 -32.84
C ILE A 385 -9.09 16.53 -32.75
N PRO A 386 -9.05 17.73 -32.12
CA PRO A 386 -7.79 18.43 -31.87
C PRO A 386 -6.81 17.50 -31.15
N GLN A 387 -5.62 17.32 -31.71
CA GLN A 387 -4.62 16.33 -31.29
C GLN A 387 -4.35 16.37 -29.76
N ASP A 388 -4.42 17.57 -29.18
CA ASP A 388 -4.26 17.84 -27.75
C ASP A 388 -5.32 17.17 -26.84
N TYR A 389 -6.56 17.02 -27.31
CA TYR A 389 -7.64 16.41 -26.51
C TYR A 389 -7.53 14.88 -26.51
N HIS A 390 -7.09 14.29 -27.62
CA HIS A 390 -6.92 12.84 -27.75
C HIS A 390 -5.75 12.35 -26.90
N GLU A 391 -4.62 13.07 -26.92
CA GLU A 391 -3.47 12.79 -26.04
C GLU A 391 -3.86 12.87 -24.56
N LEU A 392 -4.65 13.87 -24.16
CA LEU A 392 -5.06 14.04 -22.76
C LEU A 392 -6.00 12.92 -22.29
N LEU A 393 -6.92 12.48 -23.15
CA LEU A 393 -7.86 11.40 -22.87
C LEU A 393 -7.14 10.05 -22.78
N GLN A 394 -6.14 9.82 -23.64
CA GLN A 394 -5.26 8.66 -23.60
C GLN A 394 -4.42 8.64 -22.33
N ASP A 395 -3.77 9.75 -21.97
CA ASP A 395 -2.97 9.87 -20.74
C ASP A 395 -3.82 9.64 -19.48
N LEU A 396 -5.06 10.13 -19.42
CA LEU A 396 -5.94 9.92 -18.25
C LEU A 396 -6.47 8.49 -18.14
N GLN A 397 -6.75 7.81 -19.25
CA GLN A 397 -7.18 6.41 -19.24
C GLN A 397 -6.04 5.47 -18.85
N VAL A 398 -4.82 5.76 -19.34
CA VAL A 398 -3.59 5.11 -18.88
C VAL A 398 -3.45 5.28 -17.37
N HIS A 399 -3.59 6.52 -16.88
CA HIS A 399 -3.43 6.80 -15.46
C HIS A 399 -4.52 6.14 -14.60
N GLN A 400 -5.77 6.05 -15.08
CA GLN A 400 -6.83 5.34 -14.36
C GLN A 400 -6.54 3.85 -14.22
N ILE A 401 -6.07 3.20 -15.28
CA ILE A 401 -5.72 1.77 -15.26
C ILE A 401 -4.56 1.53 -14.29
N GLU A 402 -3.55 2.39 -14.30
CA GLU A 402 -2.44 2.37 -13.35
C GLU A 402 -2.93 2.45 -11.90
N VAL A 403 -3.83 3.39 -11.61
CA VAL A 403 -4.37 3.57 -10.25
C VAL A 403 -5.27 2.40 -9.83
N GLU A 404 -6.08 1.83 -10.73
CA GLU A 404 -6.89 0.65 -10.44
C GLU A 404 -6.04 -0.59 -10.15
N MET A 405 -4.94 -0.77 -10.86
CA MET A 405 -4.00 -1.86 -10.57
C MET A 405 -3.32 -1.68 -9.22
N GLN A 406 -2.86 -0.47 -8.89
CA GLN A 406 -2.30 -0.15 -7.56
C GLN A 406 -3.29 -0.45 -6.42
N LYS A 407 -4.60 -0.25 -6.64
CA LYS A 407 -5.64 -0.53 -5.65
C LYS A 407 -5.83 -2.03 -5.36
N GLU A 408 -5.78 -2.90 -6.37
CA GLU A 408 -5.91 -4.36 -6.16
C GLU A 408 -4.63 -4.97 -5.55
N GLU A 409 -3.46 -4.46 -5.94
CA GLU A 409 -2.15 -4.73 -5.30
C GLU A 409 -2.23 -4.42 -3.79
N LEU A 410 -2.71 -3.23 -3.43
CA LEU A 410 -2.85 -2.81 -2.05
C LEU A 410 -3.88 -3.63 -1.24
N LYS A 411 -4.97 -4.06 -1.86
CA LYS A 411 -5.99 -4.92 -1.23
C LYS A 411 -5.43 -6.30 -0.87
N THR A 412 -4.51 -6.80 -1.68
CA THR A 412 -3.81 -8.06 -1.45
C THR A 412 -2.83 -7.93 -0.28
N SER A 413 -2.01 -6.88 -0.28
CA SER A 413 -1.11 -6.56 0.83
C SER A 413 -1.86 -6.39 2.17
N LYS A 414 -3.01 -5.70 2.17
CA LYS A 414 -3.84 -5.52 3.37
C LYS A 414 -4.32 -6.84 3.98
N ARG A 415 -4.65 -7.84 3.15
CA ARG A 415 -5.11 -9.15 3.61
C ARG A 415 -3.98 -9.92 4.29
N GLU A 416 -2.78 -9.88 3.71
CA GLU A 416 -1.57 -10.50 4.30
C GLU A 416 -1.18 -9.81 5.62
N ILE A 417 -1.30 -8.49 5.69
CA ILE A 417 -1.06 -7.72 6.91
C ILE A 417 -2.10 -8.08 7.99
N LEU A 418 -3.37 -8.28 7.64
CA LEU A 418 -4.41 -8.70 8.58
C LEU A 418 -4.16 -10.11 9.12
N GLU A 419 -3.70 -11.03 8.27
CA GLU A 419 -3.33 -12.39 8.67
C GLU A 419 -2.10 -12.40 9.57
N SER A 420 -1.07 -11.62 9.24
CA SER A 420 0.12 -11.41 10.08
C SER A 420 -0.26 -10.77 11.42
N ARG A 421 -1.11 -9.75 11.42
CA ARG A 421 -1.63 -9.09 12.64
C ARG A 421 -2.35 -10.07 13.55
N LYS A 422 -3.14 -11.01 13.01
CA LYS A 422 -3.84 -12.04 13.80
C LYS A 422 -2.83 -12.92 14.55
N LYS A 423 -1.79 -13.39 13.86
CA LYS A 423 -0.71 -14.19 14.44
C LYS A 423 0.04 -13.46 15.57
N TYR A 424 0.23 -12.14 15.45
CA TYR A 424 0.85 -11.32 16.49
C TYR A 424 -0.11 -10.98 17.65
N LEU A 425 -1.40 -10.83 17.39
CA LEU A 425 -2.41 -10.61 18.44
C LEU A 425 -2.48 -11.80 19.39
N ASP A 426 -2.38 -13.02 18.84
CA ASP A 426 -2.34 -14.24 19.63
C ASP A 426 -1.13 -14.26 20.59
N LEU A 427 0.06 -13.89 20.10
CA LEU A 427 1.28 -13.78 20.93
C LEU A 427 1.20 -12.67 21.99
N TYR A 428 0.56 -11.55 21.66
CA TYR A 428 0.35 -10.41 22.58
C TYR A 428 -0.62 -10.77 23.71
N ASN A 429 -1.72 -11.46 23.37
CA ASN A 429 -2.74 -11.89 24.32
C ASN A 429 -2.26 -13.07 25.18
N SER A 430 -1.46 -13.98 24.64
CA SER A 430 -0.90 -15.13 25.37
C SER A 430 0.41 -14.81 26.13
N SER A 431 0.82 -13.54 26.20
CA SER A 431 2.05 -13.14 26.90
C SER A 431 1.94 -13.36 28.41
N PRO A 432 3.00 -13.82 29.11
CA PRO A 432 2.97 -14.04 30.56
C PRO A 432 2.95 -12.74 31.39
N VAL A 433 2.96 -11.56 30.77
CA VAL A 433 2.91 -10.25 31.45
C VAL A 433 1.71 -9.43 30.98
N GLY A 434 1.22 -8.57 31.87
CA GLY A 434 0.17 -7.61 31.55
C GLY A 434 0.72 -6.43 30.76
N TYR A 435 0.14 -6.14 29.61
CA TYR A 435 0.47 -4.95 28.81
C TYR A 435 -0.68 -3.97 28.84
N LEU A 436 -0.38 -2.69 29.06
CA LEU A 436 -1.36 -1.63 29.04
C LEU A 436 -0.83 -0.39 28.33
N SER A 437 -1.70 0.30 27.60
CA SER A 437 -1.48 1.70 27.18
C SER A 437 -2.36 2.61 28.04
N LEU A 438 -1.77 3.65 28.63
CA LEU A 438 -2.47 4.61 29.46
C LEU A 438 -2.43 6.01 28.84
N GLY A 439 -3.59 6.64 28.74
CA GLY A 439 -3.70 8.06 28.36
C GLY A 439 -3.02 9.00 29.36
N LYS A 440 -2.99 10.29 29.02
CA LYS A 440 -2.42 11.35 29.87
C LYS A 440 -3.11 11.47 31.23
N ASP A 441 -4.40 11.12 31.25
CA ASP A 441 -5.30 11.01 32.39
C ASP A 441 -5.21 9.66 33.13
N CYS A 442 -4.24 8.81 32.75
CA CYS A 442 -4.09 7.45 33.25
C CYS A 442 -5.30 6.54 32.97
N ILE A 443 -6.09 6.84 31.95
CA ILE A 443 -7.16 5.97 31.47
C ILE A 443 -6.58 4.85 30.61
N ILE A 444 -7.00 3.61 30.84
CA ILE A 444 -6.58 2.43 30.08
C ILE A 444 -7.17 2.51 28.67
N LYS A 445 -6.31 2.63 27.67
CA LYS A 445 -6.68 2.63 26.24
C LYS A 445 -6.64 1.24 25.63
N GLU A 446 -5.60 0.49 25.96
CA GLU A 446 -5.39 -0.88 25.48
C GLU A 446 -4.88 -1.72 26.65
N ILE A 447 -5.29 -2.98 26.70
CA ILE A 447 -4.77 -3.98 27.64
C ILE A 447 -4.79 -5.36 26.98
N ASN A 448 -3.86 -6.26 27.33
CA ASN A 448 -3.89 -7.66 26.88
C ASN A 448 -4.65 -8.59 27.87
N ASP A 449 -4.99 -9.79 27.42
CA ASP A 449 -5.76 -10.76 28.23
C ASP A 449 -5.10 -11.07 29.58
N THR A 450 -3.77 -11.16 29.61
CA THR A 450 -3.02 -11.40 30.84
C THR A 450 -3.12 -10.22 31.82
N GLY A 451 -3.01 -8.98 31.35
CA GLY A 451 -3.17 -7.79 32.18
C GLY A 451 -4.59 -7.66 32.72
N ALA A 452 -5.59 -7.98 31.90
CA ALA A 452 -6.98 -8.01 32.30
C ALA A 452 -7.23 -9.06 33.39
N SER A 453 -6.67 -10.27 33.20
CA SER A 453 -6.68 -11.34 34.20
C SER A 453 -5.95 -10.97 35.49
N MET A 454 -4.85 -10.20 35.41
CA MET A 454 -4.14 -9.69 36.59
C MET A 454 -4.99 -8.71 37.40
N LEU A 455 -5.74 -7.82 36.73
CA LEU A 455 -6.64 -6.88 37.41
C LEU A 455 -7.97 -7.52 37.85
N GLY A 456 -8.26 -8.73 37.39
CA GLY A 456 -9.46 -9.50 37.76
C GLY A 456 -10.73 -9.02 37.05
N ILE A 457 -10.60 -8.40 35.86
CA ILE A 457 -11.74 -7.91 35.08
C ILE A 457 -11.58 -8.38 33.62
N SER A 458 -12.68 -8.70 32.96
CA SER A 458 -12.69 -8.98 31.52
C SER A 458 -12.23 -7.77 30.69
N LEU A 459 -11.54 -8.01 29.57
CA LEU A 459 -10.97 -7.00 28.67
C LEU A 459 -11.91 -5.80 28.38
N GLY A 460 -13.16 -6.09 28.04
CA GLY A 460 -14.16 -5.07 27.67
C GLY A 460 -14.61 -4.15 28.82
N GLY A 461 -14.37 -4.54 30.07
CA GLY A 461 -14.69 -3.75 31.27
C GLY A 461 -13.54 -2.86 31.75
N LEU A 462 -12.35 -2.98 31.17
CA LEU A 462 -11.15 -2.23 31.58
C LEU A 462 -10.82 -1.08 30.64
N ILE A 463 -11.14 -1.19 29.36
CA ILE A 463 -10.93 -0.10 28.39
C ILE A 463 -11.79 1.10 28.81
N ASN A 464 -11.20 2.30 28.79
CA ASN A 464 -11.75 3.56 29.28
C ASN A 464 -11.98 3.66 30.80
N THR A 465 -11.40 2.75 31.59
CA THR A 465 -11.37 2.89 33.05
C THR A 465 -10.07 3.52 33.53
N SER A 466 -10.11 4.22 34.67
CA SER A 466 -8.90 4.81 35.24
C SER A 466 -8.04 3.73 35.88
N PHE A 467 -6.78 3.62 35.46
CA PHE A 467 -5.84 2.68 36.08
C PHE A 467 -5.61 3.00 37.57
N LEU A 468 -5.82 4.24 37.98
CA LEU A 468 -5.64 4.69 39.37
C LEU A 468 -6.59 3.99 40.35
N SER A 469 -7.75 3.46 39.90
CA SER A 469 -8.67 2.73 40.77
C SER A 469 -8.13 1.38 41.22
N PHE A 470 -7.10 0.87 40.54
CA PHE A 470 -6.45 -0.39 40.90
C PHE A 470 -5.22 -0.16 41.80
N LEU A 471 -4.82 1.09 42.07
CA LEU A 471 -3.67 1.37 42.93
C LEU A 471 -4.09 1.35 44.41
N ARG A 472 -3.27 0.71 45.25
CA ARG A 472 -3.37 0.91 46.71
C ARG A 472 -3.01 2.36 47.06
N SER A 473 -3.61 2.89 48.12
CA SER A 473 -3.49 4.30 48.51
C SER A 473 -2.05 4.78 48.77
N ASP A 474 -1.16 3.90 49.24
CA ASP A 474 0.27 4.17 49.42
C ASP A 474 1.09 4.10 48.12
N SER A 475 0.60 3.34 47.15
CA SER A 475 1.25 3.10 45.86
C SER A 475 0.94 4.19 44.83
N ARG A 476 -0.13 4.98 45.06
CA ARG A 476 -0.51 6.11 44.19
C ARG A 476 0.58 7.18 44.09
N LEU A 477 1.17 7.56 45.23
CA LEU A 477 2.24 8.56 45.25
C LEU A 477 3.53 8.07 44.57
N ILE A 478 3.78 6.75 44.63
CA ILE A 478 4.91 6.12 43.93
C ILE A 478 4.66 6.18 42.41
N PHE A 479 3.48 5.75 41.97
CA PHE A 479 3.08 5.76 40.57
C PHE A 479 3.18 7.15 39.93
N GLU A 480 2.61 8.18 40.58
CA GLU A 480 2.63 9.56 40.09
C GLU A 480 4.06 10.10 39.96
N ASN A 481 4.89 9.93 41.00
CA ASN A 481 6.28 10.39 40.98
C ASN A 481 7.12 9.76 39.86
N TYR A 482 6.99 8.45 39.65
CA TYR A 482 7.76 7.77 38.61
C TYR A 482 7.22 8.09 37.20
N ASN A 483 5.91 8.23 37.02
CA ASN A 483 5.35 8.58 35.72
C ASN A 483 5.68 10.04 35.33
N ASP A 484 5.65 10.98 36.29
CA ASP A 484 6.09 12.36 36.08
C ASP A 484 7.59 12.42 35.75
N LYS A 485 8.40 11.63 36.46
CA LYS A 485 9.83 11.49 36.15
C LYS A 485 10.04 10.92 34.74
N ALA A 486 9.21 9.96 34.32
CA ALA A 486 9.26 9.40 32.98
C ALA A 486 9.01 10.50 31.92
N ILE A 487 7.95 11.29 32.08
CA ILE A 487 7.64 12.42 31.18
C ILE A 487 8.78 13.44 31.15
N ARG A 488 9.28 13.88 32.31
CA ARG A 488 10.33 14.92 32.39
C ARG A 488 11.66 14.49 31.77
N THR A 489 11.99 13.20 31.90
CA THR A 489 13.29 12.68 31.46
C THR A 489 13.24 12.02 30.09
N TRP A 490 12.04 11.81 29.53
CA TRP A 490 11.77 10.99 28.34
C TRP A 490 12.41 9.60 28.41
N LYS A 491 12.65 9.10 29.62
CA LYS A 491 13.31 7.83 29.88
C LYS A 491 12.39 6.92 30.65
N LYS A 492 12.45 5.64 30.29
CA LYS A 492 11.71 4.59 30.97
C LYS A 492 12.02 4.55 32.46
N GLN A 493 10.99 4.31 33.26
CA GLN A 493 11.09 4.15 34.71
C GLN A 493 10.65 2.75 35.11
N LYS A 494 11.23 2.26 36.19
CA LYS A 494 10.94 0.94 36.73
C LYS A 494 10.77 1.02 38.23
N TYR A 495 9.69 0.46 38.75
CA TYR A 495 9.35 0.53 40.16
C TYR A 495 8.43 -0.61 40.58
N ARG A 496 8.30 -0.80 41.89
CA ARG A 496 7.36 -1.76 42.49
C ARG A 496 6.20 -1.00 43.10
N MET A 497 5.00 -1.56 42.98
CA MET A 497 3.81 -0.99 43.58
C MET A 497 2.80 -2.09 43.92
N ALA A 498 1.96 -1.85 44.92
CA ALA A 498 0.86 -2.74 45.27
C ALA A 498 -0.40 -2.36 44.49
N LEU A 499 -1.03 -3.37 43.91
CA LEU A 499 -2.27 -3.25 43.14
C LEU A 499 -3.41 -4.01 43.82
N LEU A 500 -4.62 -3.50 43.62
CA LEU A 500 -5.89 -4.09 44.02
C LEU A 500 -6.51 -4.77 42.80
N ARG A 501 -6.90 -6.03 42.96
CA ARG A 501 -7.79 -6.72 42.00
C ARG A 501 -9.22 -6.23 42.20
N ALA A 502 -10.06 -6.39 41.18
CA ALA A 502 -11.48 -6.04 41.26
C ALA A 502 -12.25 -6.74 42.39
N GLU A 503 -11.80 -7.93 42.79
CA GLU A 503 -12.36 -8.71 43.90
C GLU A 503 -11.86 -8.26 45.29
N GLY A 504 -10.99 -7.23 45.35
CA GLY A 504 -10.45 -6.67 46.59
C GLY A 504 -9.15 -7.28 47.10
N ASN A 505 -8.65 -8.34 46.44
CA ASN A 505 -7.36 -8.96 46.78
C ASN A 505 -6.18 -8.11 46.31
N GLU A 506 -5.14 -8.00 47.14
CA GLU A 506 -3.92 -7.27 46.81
C GLU A 506 -2.87 -8.17 46.16
N PHE A 507 -2.06 -7.59 45.27
CA PHE A 507 -0.85 -8.23 44.77
C PHE A 507 0.26 -7.20 44.54
N ASP A 508 1.50 -7.63 44.73
CA ASP A 508 2.65 -6.81 44.43
C ASP A 508 2.98 -6.91 42.94
N ALA A 509 3.11 -5.76 42.29
CA ALA A 509 3.42 -5.69 40.89
C ALA A 509 4.74 -4.97 40.64
N TYR A 510 5.51 -5.52 39.70
CA TYR A 510 6.60 -4.81 39.09
C TYR A 510 6.11 -4.09 37.84
N VAL A 511 6.45 -2.81 37.75
CA VAL A 511 5.97 -1.91 36.70
C VAL A 511 7.16 -1.34 35.95
N GLU A 512 7.10 -1.46 34.63
CA GLU A 512 7.93 -0.68 33.72
C GLU A 512 7.04 0.25 32.91
N VAL A 513 7.35 1.54 32.96
CA VAL A 513 6.60 2.57 32.23
C VAL A 513 7.53 3.29 31.26
N THR A 514 7.10 3.44 30.02
CA THR A 514 7.81 4.16 28.97
C THR A 514 6.91 5.27 28.41
N PRO A 515 7.36 6.53 28.40
CA PRO A 515 6.59 7.61 27.82
C PRO A 515 6.72 7.57 26.29
N ILE A 516 5.60 7.56 25.59
CA ILE A 516 5.53 7.66 24.14
C ILE A 516 5.33 9.12 23.75
N ILE A 517 6.03 9.56 22.71
CA ILE A 517 6.06 10.93 22.23
C ILE A 517 5.45 10.98 20.81
N ASN A 518 4.66 12.00 20.53
CA ASN A 518 4.19 12.33 19.19
C ASN A 518 5.35 12.85 18.32
N SER A 519 5.16 12.87 17.00
CA SER A 519 6.13 13.40 16.04
C SER A 519 6.46 14.89 16.23
N ASP A 520 5.60 15.63 16.91
CA ASP A 520 5.79 17.04 17.29
C ASP A 520 6.58 17.22 18.61
N GLY A 521 7.06 16.14 19.23
CA GLY A 521 7.81 16.16 20.48
C GLY A 521 6.93 16.25 21.74
N THR A 522 5.60 16.22 21.61
CA THR A 522 4.69 16.24 22.75
C THR A 522 4.43 14.85 23.32
N PHE A 523 4.21 14.73 24.63
CA PHE A 523 3.83 13.45 25.24
C PHE A 523 2.51 12.93 24.64
N LYS A 524 2.44 11.65 24.29
CA LYS A 524 1.27 10.98 23.71
C LYS A 524 0.55 10.15 24.77
N GLU A 525 1.25 9.17 25.34
CA GLU A 525 0.69 8.18 26.27
C GLU A 525 1.81 7.40 26.98
N PHE A 526 1.45 6.66 28.02
CA PHE A 526 2.35 5.73 28.69
C PHE A 526 2.15 4.32 28.17
N GLN A 527 3.25 3.66 27.85
CA GLN A 527 3.27 2.22 27.64
C GLN A 527 3.74 1.55 28.92
N MET A 528 2.88 0.69 29.49
CA MET A 528 3.07 0.06 30.78
C MET A 528 3.15 -1.46 30.65
N THR A 529 4.13 -2.05 31.32
CA THR A 529 4.23 -3.49 31.55
C THR A 529 4.00 -3.79 33.02
N LEU A 530 3.10 -4.73 33.30
CA LEU A 530 2.70 -5.19 34.62
C LEU A 530 3.10 -6.65 34.82
N ILE A 531 3.83 -6.92 35.90
CA ILE A 531 4.28 -8.26 36.27
C ILE A 531 3.85 -8.52 37.70
N ASP A 532 2.97 -9.50 37.89
CA ASP A 532 2.53 -9.98 39.20
C ASP A 532 3.65 -10.78 39.88
N PHE A 533 4.20 -10.26 40.97
CA PHE A 533 5.27 -10.89 41.74
C PHE A 533 4.77 -12.04 42.63
N SER A 534 3.45 -12.12 42.88
CA SER A 534 2.84 -13.13 43.75
C SER A 534 2.64 -14.48 43.07
N ARG A 535 2.83 -14.56 41.75
CA ARG A 535 2.74 -15.79 40.94
C ARG A 535 4.10 -16.46 40.67
N PHE A 536 5.18 -16.01 41.32
CA PHE A 536 6.55 -16.53 41.17
C PHE A 536 7.17 -17.01 42.47
#